data_AF-A0A1C5FWV0-F1
#
_entry.id   AF-A0A1C5FWV0-F1
#
_cell.length_a   1.000
_cell.length_b   1.000
_cell.length_c   1.000
_cell.angle_alpha   90.00
_cell.angle_beta   90.00
_cell.angle_gamma   90.00
#
_symmetry.space_group_name_H-M   'P 1'
#
loop_
_entity.id
_entity.type
_entity.pdbx_description
1 polymer ?
#
loop_
_entity_poly.entity_id
_entity_poly.type
_entity_poly.pdbx_seq_one_letter_code
_entity_poly.pdbx_strand_id
1 'polypeptide(L)'
;MSLAAFLLALGTTCRITRFITKDTLAAGFRTWVADRFGDDSRASYLVNCGWCTSIWVAAAIAVYASLLHTTAWFLLPATALTLSYLAGLASRWLD
;
A
#
# COMPACT_ATOMS: atom_id res chain seq x y z
N MET A 1 14.32 -7.55 12.78
CA MET A 1 14.06 -6.40 11.89
C MET A 1 14.34 -5.12 12.68
N SER A 2 15.04 -4.14 12.09
CA SER A 2 15.31 -2.87 12.79
C SER A 2 14.07 -1.98 12.86
N LEU A 3 14.06 -1.01 13.78
CA LEU A 3 12.97 -0.03 13.89
C LEU A 3 12.78 0.75 12.58
N ALA A 4 13.87 1.19 11.95
CA ALA A 4 13.81 1.90 10.67
C ALA A 4 13.16 1.04 9.57
N ALA A 5 13.54 -0.24 9.45
CA ALA A 5 12.94 -1.14 8.47
C ALA A 5 11.45 -1.39 8.75
N PHE A 6 11.05 -1.48 10.02
CA PHE A 6 9.65 -1.59 10.41
C PHE A 6 8.84 -0.35 10.02
N LEU A 7 9.36 0.86 10.28
CA LEU A 7 8.68 2.11 9.91
C LEU A 7 8.56 2.27 8.39
N LEU A 8 9.59 1.90 7.64
CA LEU A 8 9.56 1.89 6.17
C LEU A 8 8.56 0.86 5.63
N ALA A 9 8.50 -0.33 6.22
CA ALA A 9 7.50 -1.35 5.88
C ALA A 9 6.08 -0.85 6.16
N LEU A 10 5.86 -0.19 7.30
CA LEU A 10 4.58 0.42 7.66
C LEU A 10 4.17 1.51 6.65
N GLY A 11 5.04 2.48 6.38
CA GLY A 11 4.78 3.55 5.42
C GLY A 11 4.50 3.04 4.00
N THR A 12 5.27 2.04 3.57
CA THR A 12 5.05 1.34 2.30
C THR A 12 3.69 0.67 2.24
N THR A 13 3.30 -0.03 3.31
CA THR A 13 1.98 -0.68 3.44
C THR A 13 0.87 0.35 3.31
N CYS A 14 0.98 1.48 4.01
CA CYS A 14 0.01 2.56 3.92
C CYS A 14 -0.09 3.13 2.50
N ARG A 15 1.03 3.40 1.83
CA ARG A 15 1.03 3.95 0.47
C ARG A 15 0.36 3.02 -0.52
N ILE A 16 0.74 1.74 -0.52
CA ILE A 16 0.22 0.74 -1.47
C ILE A 16 -1.26 0.47 -1.20
N THR A 17 -1.65 0.31 0.06
CA THR A 17 -3.07 0.12 0.43
C THR A 17 -3.92 1.30 -0.08
N ARG A 18 -3.46 2.54 0.15
CA ARG A 18 -4.14 3.73 -0.34
C ARG A 18 -4.16 3.80 -1.87
N PHE A 19 -3.06 3.41 -2.53
CA PHE A 19 -2.98 3.34 -3.98
C PHE A 19 -4.10 2.44 -4.53
N ILE A 20 -4.15 1.20 -4.05
CA ILE A 20 -5.11 0.19 -4.50
C ILE A 20 -6.55 0.65 -4.23
N THR A 21 -6.84 1.19 -3.05
CA THR A 21 -8.22 1.39 -2.59
C THR A 21 -8.82 2.77 -2.87
N LYS A 22 -7.99 3.81 -3.06
CA LYS A 22 -8.47 5.20 -3.13
C LYS A 22 -7.86 6.03 -4.26
N ASP A 23 -6.67 5.71 -4.72
CA ASP A 23 -5.96 6.53 -5.72
C ASP A 23 -6.65 6.41 -7.08
N THR A 24 -6.73 7.53 -7.81
CA THR A 24 -7.41 7.61 -9.12
C THR A 24 -6.64 6.85 -10.18
N LEU A 25 -5.31 6.77 -10.05
CA LEU A 25 -4.47 5.99 -10.94
C LEU A 25 -4.79 4.48 -10.90
N ALA A 26 -5.29 3.99 -9.75
CA ALA A 26 -5.74 2.60 -9.61
C ALA A 26 -7.24 2.43 -9.87
N ALA A 27 -7.96 3.47 -10.29
CA ALA A 27 -9.41 3.37 -10.54
C ALA A 27 -9.73 2.34 -11.63
N GLY A 28 -8.97 2.35 -12.74
CA GLY A 28 -9.14 1.37 -13.81
C GLY A 28 -8.97 -0.08 -13.35
N PHE A 29 -8.04 -0.35 -12.44
CA PHE A 29 -7.89 -1.67 -11.82
C PHE A 29 -9.14 -2.07 -11.02
N ARG A 30 -9.67 -1.15 -10.19
CA ARG A 30 -10.88 -1.43 -9.41
C ARG A 30 -12.11 -1.65 -10.28
N THR A 31 -12.28 -0.85 -11.34
CA THR A 31 -13.34 -1.02 -12.32
C THR A 31 -13.21 -2.36 -13.03
N TRP A 32 -12.00 -2.74 -13.47
CA TRP A 32 -11.77 -4.05 -14.09
C TRP A 32 -12.13 -5.21 -13.14
N VAL A 33 -11.79 -5.12 -11.85
CA VAL A 33 -12.19 -6.15 -10.86
C VAL A 33 -13.71 -6.22 -10.74
N ALA A 34 -14.39 -5.07 -10.67
CA ALA A 34 -15.84 -5.00 -10.62
C ALA A 34 -16.49 -5.59 -11.88
N ASP A 35 -16.03 -5.21 -13.08
CA ASP A 35 -16.54 -5.74 -14.35
C ASP A 35 -16.36 -7.26 -14.45
N ARG A 36 -15.25 -7.79 -13.89
CA ARG A 36 -14.89 -9.21 -13.99
C ARG A 36 -15.58 -10.10 -12.96
N PHE A 37 -15.85 -9.60 -11.76
CA PHE A 37 -16.35 -10.40 -10.64
C PHE A 37 -17.73 -9.95 -10.13
N GLY A 38 -18.22 -8.79 -10.57
CA GLY A 38 -19.43 -8.13 -10.09
C GLY A 38 -19.14 -7.10 -8.99
N ASP A 39 -19.91 -6.01 -8.97
CA ASP A 39 -19.76 -4.92 -7.99
C ASP A 39 -19.92 -5.39 -6.54
N ASP A 40 -20.89 -6.27 -6.27
CA ASP A 40 -21.19 -6.81 -4.94
C ASP A 40 -20.31 -8.01 -4.54
N SER A 41 -19.31 -8.35 -5.36
CA SER A 41 -18.45 -9.50 -5.07
C SER A 41 -17.48 -9.23 -3.92
N ARG A 42 -17.05 -10.31 -3.25
CA ARG A 42 -16.01 -10.22 -2.21
C ARG A 42 -14.68 -9.71 -2.77
N ALA A 43 -14.40 -9.94 -4.05
CA ALA A 43 -13.20 -9.43 -4.73
C ALA A 43 -13.26 -7.91 -4.86
N SER A 44 -14.39 -7.37 -5.32
CA SER A 44 -14.65 -5.93 -5.38
C SER A 44 -14.59 -5.30 -3.99
N TYR A 45 -15.18 -5.94 -2.98
CA TYR A 45 -15.07 -5.47 -1.59
C TYR A 45 -13.61 -5.43 -1.11
N LEU A 46 -12.82 -6.47 -1.39
CA LEU A 46 -11.42 -6.56 -0.98
C LEU A 46 -10.60 -5.36 -1.47
N VAL A 47 -10.69 -5.03 -2.76
CA VAL A 47 -9.88 -3.97 -3.40
C VAL A 47 -10.40 -2.55 -3.14
N ASN A 48 -11.59 -2.41 -2.54
CA ASN A 48 -12.14 -1.11 -2.12
C ASN A 48 -12.02 -0.87 -0.60
N CYS A 49 -11.91 -1.95 0.19
CA CYS A 49 -11.78 -1.91 1.64
C CYS A 49 -10.31 -1.76 2.07
N GLY A 50 -9.96 -0.60 2.65
CA GLY A 50 -8.61 -0.30 3.15
C GLY A 50 -8.07 -1.31 4.16
N TRP A 51 -8.89 -1.69 5.14
CA TRP A 51 -8.53 -2.68 6.18
C TRP A 51 -8.34 -4.08 5.62
N CYS A 52 -9.17 -4.44 4.65
CA CYS A 52 -9.15 -5.76 4.03
C CYS A 52 -7.93 -5.89 3.12
N THR A 53 -7.65 -4.87 2.30
CA THR A 53 -6.45 -4.82 1.46
C THR A 53 -5.17 -4.75 2.30
N SER A 54 -5.16 -3.98 3.39
CA SER A 54 -3.93 -3.73 4.15
C SER A 54 -3.33 -4.98 4.77
N ILE A 55 -4.13 -5.98 5.16
CA ILE A 55 -3.59 -7.22 5.74
C ILE A 55 -2.74 -8.00 4.72
N TRP A 56 -3.19 -8.04 3.46
CA TRP A 56 -2.48 -8.73 2.37
C TRP A 56 -1.24 -7.96 1.95
N VAL A 57 -1.35 -6.64 1.84
CA VAL A 57 -0.20 -5.77 1.55
C VAL A 57 0.83 -5.89 2.68
N ALA A 58 0.42 -5.78 3.94
CA ALA A 58 1.31 -5.86 5.09
C ALA A 58 2.02 -7.21 5.16
N ALA A 59 1.31 -8.31 4.93
CA ALA A 59 1.91 -9.65 4.88
C ALA A 59 2.98 -9.72 3.79
N ALA A 60 2.69 -9.24 2.58
CA ALA A 60 3.64 -9.22 1.48
C ALA A 60 4.88 -8.37 1.80
N ILE A 61 4.72 -7.14 2.31
CA ILE A 61 5.90 -6.32 2.63
C ILE A 61 6.64 -6.82 3.86
N ALA A 62 5.98 -7.47 4.83
CA ALA A 62 6.64 -8.05 5.99
C ALA A 62 7.55 -9.21 5.59
N VAL A 63 7.09 -10.09 4.68
CA VAL A 63 7.93 -11.14 4.09
C VAL A 63 9.06 -10.51 3.28
N TYR A 64 8.77 -9.51 2.45
CA TYR A 64 9.80 -8.85 1.65
C TYR A 64 10.87 -8.17 2.52
N ALA A 65 10.45 -7.47 3.58
CA ALA A 65 11.33 -6.84 4.55
C ALA A 65 12.15 -7.86 5.34
N SER A 66 11.55 -8.98 5.77
CA SER A 66 12.31 -9.99 6.53
C SER A 66 13.48 -10.55 5.72
N LEU A 67 13.31 -10.72 4.41
CA LEU A 67 14.33 -11.23 3.51
C LEU A 67 15.37 -10.19 3.08
N LEU A 68 14.95 -8.94 2.84
CA LEU A 68 15.77 -7.94 2.12
C LEU A 68 16.01 -6.62 2.86
N HIS A 69 15.62 -6.49 4.14
CA HIS A 69 15.67 -5.22 4.89
C HIS A 69 17.02 -4.50 4.94
N THR A 70 18.15 -5.19 4.72
CA THR A 70 19.49 -4.58 4.71
C THR A 70 19.96 -4.17 3.32
N THR A 71 19.22 -4.52 2.27
CA THR A 71 19.59 -4.26 0.88
C THR A 71 19.01 -2.94 0.37
N ALA A 72 19.74 -2.28 -0.53
CA ALA A 72 19.24 -1.08 -1.21
C ALA A 72 17.93 -1.33 -1.98
N TRP A 73 17.71 -2.58 -2.42
CA TRP A 73 16.48 -3.02 -3.11
C TRP A 73 15.22 -2.92 -2.25
N PHE A 74 15.34 -3.03 -0.93
CA PHE A 74 14.22 -2.73 -0.03
C PHE A 74 14.20 -1.26 0.37
N LEU A 75 15.35 -0.75 0.81
CA LEU A 75 15.43 0.56 1.46
C LEU A 75 15.02 1.71 0.54
N LEU A 76 15.50 1.73 -0.71
CA LEU A 76 15.20 2.81 -1.64
C LEU A 76 13.71 2.89 -2.01
N PRO A 77 13.06 1.82 -2.53
CA PRO A 77 11.64 1.90 -2.86
C PRO A 77 10.76 2.08 -1.61
N ALA A 78 11.09 1.44 -0.49
CA ALA A 78 10.30 1.61 0.73
C ALA A 78 10.38 3.05 1.28
N THR A 79 11.55 3.69 1.17
CA THR A 79 11.72 5.11 1.53
C THR A 79 10.92 6.00 0.61
N ALA A 80 11.02 5.81 -0.72
CA ALA A 80 10.27 6.61 -1.69
C ALA A 80 8.74 6.50 -1.47
N LEU A 81 8.22 5.28 -1.25
CA LEU A 81 6.80 5.05 -1.00
C LEU A 81 6.35 5.65 0.34
N THR A 82 7.17 5.52 1.38
CA THR A 82 6.88 6.12 2.69
C THR A 82 6.85 7.64 2.62
N LEU A 83 7.84 8.26 1.97
CA LEU A 83 7.87 9.71 1.76
C LEU A 83 6.67 10.19 0.94
N SER A 84 6.29 9.48 -0.12
CA SER A 84 5.09 9.80 -0.91
C SER A 84 3.82 9.77 -0.06
N TYR A 85 3.68 8.80 0.84
CA TYR A 85 2.55 8.74 1.76
C TYR A 85 2.54 9.88 2.77
N LEU A 86 3.69 10.17 3.39
CA LEU A 86 3.82 11.26 4.35
C LEU A 86 3.61 12.64 3.71
N ALA A 87 4.10 12.86 2.49
CA ALA A 87 3.86 14.08 1.74
C ALA A 87 2.36 14.29 1.47
N GLY A 88 1.65 13.25 1.04
CA GLY A 88 0.20 13.31 0.82
C GLY A 88 -0.64 13.41 2.11
N LEU A 89 -0.09 13.01 3.26
CA LEU A 89 -0.68 13.31 4.56
C LEU A 89 -0.42 14.76 4.96
N ALA A 90 0.80 15.23 4.80
CA ALA A 90 1.22 16.59 5.12
C ALA A 90 0.40 17.63 4.33
N SER A 91 0.19 17.42 3.04
CA SER A 91 -0.61 18.30 2.17
C SER A 91 -2.10 18.38 2.55
N ARG A 92 -2.58 17.54 3.47
CA ARG A 92 -3.96 17.64 3.98
C ARG A 92 -4.10 18.59 5.17
N TRP A 93 -2.98 18.92 5.80
CA TRP A 93 -2.94 19.71 7.03
C TRP A 93 -2.16 21.02 6.87
N LEU A 94 -1.26 21.09 5.89
CA LEU A 94 -0.36 22.23 5.66
C LEU A 94 -0.73 23.08 4.44
N ASP A 95 -1.64 22.60 3.58
CA ASP A 95 -2.25 23.34 2.47
C ASP A 95 -3.71 23.67 2.83
#